data_AF-A0A3D3R3N2-F1
#
_entry.id   AF-A0A3D3R3N2-F1
#
_cell.length_a   1.000
_cell.length_b   1.000
_cell.length_c   1.000
_cell.angle_alpha   90.00
_cell.angle_beta   90.00
_cell.angle_gamma   90.00
#
_symmetry.space_group_name_H-M   'P 1'
#
loop_
_entity.id
_entity.type
_entity.pdbx_description
1 polymer ?
#
loop_
_entity_poly.entity_id
_entity_poly.type
_entity_poly.pdbx_seq_one_letter_code
_entity_poly.pdbx_strand_id
1 'polypeptide(L)'
;EDWDKFNLWRFESKVDEETIRAYSMANYPGEKGIIMLNVRVASPPPRSPEGTPPGKMSSYIFNLKPGDEVTISGPYGEFFIADTDAEMIYIGGGAGM
;
A
#
# COMPACT_ATOMS: atom_id res chain seq x y z
N GLU A 1 4.02 19.85 -4.65
CA GLU A 1 3.69 20.21 -6.06
C GLU A 1 2.46 19.50 -6.58
N ASP A 2 2.47 18.20 -6.89
CA ASP A 2 1.26 17.52 -7.42
C ASP A 2 0.09 17.50 -6.42
N TRP A 3 0.37 17.29 -5.14
CA TRP A 3 -0.65 17.33 -4.08
C TRP A 3 -1.34 18.69 -4.00
N ASP A 4 -0.57 19.77 -4.16
CA ASP A 4 -1.09 21.14 -4.17
C ASP A 4 -1.85 21.42 -5.47
N LYS A 5 -1.25 21.05 -6.61
CA LYS A 5 -1.82 21.24 -7.96
C LYS A 5 -3.18 20.56 -8.13
N PHE A 6 -3.33 19.35 -7.61
CA PHE A 6 -4.58 18.61 -7.68
C PHE A 6 -5.46 18.79 -6.44
N ASN A 7 -5.02 19.63 -5.50
CA ASN A 7 -5.66 19.87 -4.21
C ASN A 7 -6.09 18.56 -3.54
N LEU A 8 -5.14 17.63 -3.37
CA LEU A 8 -5.35 16.33 -2.75
C LEU A 8 -5.57 16.44 -1.24
N TRP A 9 -5.12 17.53 -0.64
CA TRP A 9 -5.31 17.85 0.78
C TRP A 9 -6.78 17.97 1.19
N ARG A 10 -7.69 18.18 0.22
CA ARG A 10 -9.14 18.28 0.47
C ARG A 10 -9.81 16.96 0.88
N PHE A 11 -9.13 15.82 0.69
CA PHE A 11 -9.75 14.52 0.88
C PHE A 11 -9.68 14.08 2.34
N GLU A 12 -10.84 13.69 2.87
CA GLU A 12 -10.97 13.04 4.16
C GLU A 12 -11.48 11.61 3.97
N SER A 13 -10.96 10.67 4.77
CA SER A 13 -11.40 9.28 4.77
C SER A 13 -12.09 8.98 6.10
N LYS A 14 -13.38 8.65 6.03
CA LYS A 14 -14.15 8.15 7.18
C LYS A 14 -14.47 6.68 6.96
N VAL A 15 -14.17 5.84 7.95
CA VAL A 15 -14.34 4.39 7.89
C VAL A 15 -15.08 3.95 9.15
N ASP A 16 -16.36 3.60 8.99
CA ASP A 16 -17.23 3.25 10.12
C ASP A 16 -17.14 1.75 10.50
N GLU A 17 -16.69 0.90 9.58
CA GLU A 17 -16.58 -0.56 9.76
C GLU A 17 -15.15 -1.04 9.58
N GLU A 18 -14.71 -1.96 10.44
CA GLU A 18 -13.40 -2.60 10.34
C GLU A 18 -13.23 -3.31 9.00
N THR A 19 -12.02 -3.23 8.44
CA THR A 19 -11.69 -3.88 7.18
C THR A 19 -10.22 -4.24 7.11
N ILE A 20 -9.87 -5.22 6.28
CA ILE A 20 -8.50 -5.71 6.11
C ILE A 20 -8.06 -5.59 4.65
N ARG A 21 -6.77 -5.37 4.39
CA ARG A 21 -6.17 -5.38 3.04
C ARG A 21 -4.81 -6.05 3.06
N ALA A 22 -4.45 -6.67 1.94
CA ALA A 22 -3.14 -7.26 1.72
C ALA A 22 -2.15 -6.21 1.20
N TYR A 23 -0.92 -6.28 1.69
CA TYR A 23 0.24 -5.53 1.20
C TYR A 23 1.44 -6.49 1.14
N SER A 24 2.20 -6.42 0.04
CA SER A 24 3.37 -7.27 -0.14
C SER A 24 4.54 -6.78 0.69
N MET A 25 5.25 -7.71 1.34
CA MET A 25 6.52 -7.43 2.01
C MET A 25 7.56 -7.03 0.96
N ALA A 26 8.17 -5.87 1.15
CA ALA A 26 9.27 -5.36 0.33
C ALA A 26 10.64 -5.79 0.88
N ASN A 27 10.72 -6.17 2.17
CA ASN A 27 11.93 -6.74 2.76
C ASN A 27 12.06 -8.24 2.44
N TYR A 28 13.30 -8.71 2.26
CA TYR A 28 13.54 -10.14 2.05
C TYR A 28 13.54 -10.90 3.40
N PRO A 29 13.33 -12.24 3.41
CA PRO A 29 13.16 -13.01 4.65
C PRO A 29 14.32 -12.96 5.66
N GLY A 30 15.51 -12.51 5.25
CA GLY A 30 16.66 -12.35 6.13
C GLY A 30 16.59 -11.10 7.03
N GLU A 31 15.78 -10.11 6.68
CA GLU A 31 15.55 -8.90 7.49
C GLU A 31 14.53 -9.18 8.59
N LYS A 32 15.01 -9.78 9.68
CA LYS A 32 14.17 -10.21 10.80
C LYS A 32 13.78 -9.04 11.70
N GLY A 33 12.60 -9.16 12.31
CA GLY A 33 12.09 -8.18 13.29
C GLY A 33 11.42 -6.96 12.67
N ILE A 34 11.35 -6.87 11.34
CA ILE A 34 10.68 -5.80 10.61
C ILE A 34 9.79 -6.35 9.51
N ILE A 35 8.76 -5.57 9.17
CA ILE A 35 7.97 -5.71 7.94
C ILE A 35 8.02 -4.36 7.24
N MET A 36 8.50 -4.36 6.00
CA MET A 36 8.58 -3.16 5.16
C MET A 36 7.54 -3.27 4.05
N LEU A 37 6.75 -2.21 3.86
CA LEU A 37 5.68 -2.16 2.87
C LEU A 37 5.85 -0.94 1.96
N ASN A 38 5.58 -1.12 0.67
CA ASN A 38 5.40 -0.03 -0.27
C ASN A 38 3.91 0.24 -0.48
N VAL A 39 3.40 1.34 0.09
CA VAL A 39 1.95 1.66 0.07
C VAL A 39 1.69 2.89 -0.77
N ARG A 40 1.09 2.70 -1.95
CA ARG A 40 0.58 3.82 -2.76
C ARG A 40 -0.71 4.36 -2.15
N VAL A 41 -0.77 5.68 -1.94
CA VAL A 41 -2.01 6.37 -1.55
C VAL A 41 -3.04 6.27 -2.69
N ALA A 42 -4.16 5.61 -2.42
CA ALA A 42 -5.25 5.47 -3.40
C ALA A 42 -6.22 6.66 -3.30
N SER A 43 -5.79 7.82 -3.80
CA SER A 43 -6.67 8.99 -3.95
C SER A 43 -7.78 8.71 -4.98
N PRO A 44 -8.94 9.39 -4.89
CA PRO A 44 -9.98 9.28 -5.91
C PRO A 44 -9.43 9.58 -7.32
N PRO A 45 -9.82 8.82 -8.35
CA PRO A 45 -9.40 9.08 -9.72
C PRO A 45 -9.80 10.50 -10.18
N PRO A 46 -8.98 11.21 -10.99
CA PRO A 46 -9.29 12.60 -11.39
C PRO A 46 -10.63 12.81 -12.13
N ARG A 47 -11.22 11.73 -12.67
CA ARG A 47 -12.49 11.75 -13.42
C ARG A 47 -13.60 10.96 -12.72
N SER A 48 -13.44 10.61 -11.45
CA SER A 48 -14.50 9.94 -10.70
C SER A 48 -15.65 10.92 -10.37
N PRO A 49 -16.87 10.42 -10.12
CA PRO A 49 -17.97 11.24 -9.61
C PRO A 49 -17.55 12.05 -8.37
N GLU A 50 -18.13 13.24 -8.23
CA GLU A 50 -17.96 14.06 -7.03
C GLU A 50 -18.41 13.30 -5.78
N GLY A 51 -17.68 13.43 -4.68
CA GLY A 51 -17.93 12.69 -3.45
C GLY A 51 -17.38 11.26 -3.43
N THR A 52 -16.69 10.80 -4.48
CA THR A 52 -16.00 9.49 -4.44
C THR A 52 -14.97 9.47 -3.31
N PRO A 53 -15.08 8.57 -2.32
CA PRO A 53 -14.21 8.56 -1.15
C PRO A 53 -12.79 8.08 -1.50
N PRO A 54 -11.75 8.55 -0.79
CA PRO A 54 -10.39 8.01 -0.92
C PRO A 54 -10.32 6.56 -0.42
N GLY A 55 -9.27 5.84 -0.82
CA GLY A 55 -9.05 4.46 -0.42
C GLY A 55 -8.86 4.29 1.09
N LYS A 56 -9.82 3.62 1.74
CA LYS A 56 -9.90 3.40 3.21
C LYS A 56 -8.55 3.08 3.87
N MET A 57 -7.93 1.95 3.48
CA MET A 57 -6.72 1.46 4.17
C MET A 57 -5.46 2.27 3.83
N SER A 58 -5.29 2.70 2.58
CA SER A 58 -4.12 3.53 2.23
C SER A 58 -4.18 4.91 2.88
N SER A 59 -5.38 5.48 3.06
CA SER A 59 -5.56 6.73 3.79
C SER A 59 -5.26 6.57 5.28
N TYR A 60 -5.67 5.46 5.90
CA TYR A 60 -5.29 5.12 7.28
C TYR A 60 -3.77 5.00 7.42
N ILE A 61 -3.12 4.19 6.57
CA ILE A 61 -1.67 3.97 6.63
C ILE A 61 -0.89 5.28 6.42
N PHE A 62 -1.32 6.12 5.48
CA PHE A 62 -0.64 7.39 5.19
C PHE A 62 -0.71 8.40 6.35
N ASN A 63 -1.66 8.22 7.28
CA ASN A 63 -1.81 9.06 8.46
C ASN A 63 -1.05 8.53 9.69
N LEU A 64 -0.50 7.32 9.64
CA LEU A 64 0.28 6.74 10.73
C LEU A 64 1.59 7.49 10.95
N LYS A 65 2.03 7.53 12.20
CA LYS A 65 3.26 8.16 12.65
C LYS A 65 4.14 7.14 13.38
N PRO A 66 5.46 7.39 13.48
CA PRO A 66 6.34 6.55 14.27
C PRO A 66 5.83 6.42 15.71
N GLY A 67 5.66 5.18 16.17
CA GLY A 67 5.11 4.85 17.49
C GLY A 67 3.64 4.42 17.49
N ASP A 68 2.91 4.64 16.39
CA ASP A 68 1.55 4.13 16.26
C ASP A 68 1.55 2.60 16.13
N GLU A 69 0.56 1.95 16.74
CA GLU A 69 0.38 0.51 16.67
C GLU A 69 -0.47 0.11 15.46
N VAL A 70 -0.13 -1.02 14.84
CA VAL A 70 -0.85 -1.62 13.72
C VAL A 70 -0.99 -3.12 13.91
N THR A 71 -2.16 -3.67 13.55
CA THR A 71 -2.40 -5.11 13.56
C THR A 71 -2.15 -5.68 12.18
N ILE A 72 -1.29 -6.71 12.10
CA ILE A 72 -1.00 -7.45 10.86
C ILE A 72 -1.22 -8.94 11.07
N SER A 73 -1.54 -9.67 10.00
CA SER A 73 -1.62 -11.13 9.98
C SER A 73 -0.95 -11.70 8.73
N GLY A 74 -0.38 -12.89 8.83
CA GLY A 74 0.35 -13.55 7.73
C GLY A 74 1.48 -14.46 8.22
N PRO A 75 2.45 -14.82 7.35
CA PRO A 75 2.51 -14.44 5.93
C PRO A 75 1.50 -15.21 5.07
N TYR A 76 1.06 -14.57 3.99
CA TYR A 76 0.31 -15.19 2.88
C TYR A 76 1.10 -14.96 1.59
N GLY A 77 0.93 -15.80 0.57
CA GLY A 77 1.58 -15.58 -0.72
C GLY A 77 1.38 -16.72 -1.71
N GLU A 78 1.34 -16.34 -2.99
CA GLU A 78 1.26 -17.25 -4.14
C GLU A 78 2.26 -16.89 -5.25
N PHE A 79 3.02 -15.78 -5.08
CA PHE A 79 4.00 -15.28 -6.04
C PHE A 79 5.41 -15.62 -5.57
N PHE A 80 5.94 -16.75 -6.03
CA PHE A 80 7.25 -17.28 -5.65
C PHE A 80 8.18 -17.40 -6.86
N ILE A 81 9.48 -17.35 -6.59
CA ILE A 81 10.51 -17.61 -7.61
C ILE A 81 10.44 -19.10 -7.99
N ALA A 82 10.44 -19.38 -9.29
CA ALA A 82 10.53 -20.75 -9.78
C ALA A 82 11.95 -21.31 -9.57
N ASP A 83 12.04 -22.58 -9.15
CA ASP A 83 13.33 -23.27 -8.93
C ASP A 83 13.89 -23.77 -10.27
N THR A 84 14.50 -22.86 -11.03
CA THR A 84 15.11 -23.14 -12.34
C THR A 84 16.33 -22.24 -12.60
N ASP A 85 17.21 -22.66 -13.49
CA ASP A 85 18.36 -21.86 -13.96
C ASP A 85 18.02 -20.90 -15.13
N ALA A 86 16.73 -20.70 -15.42
CA ALA A 86 16.32 -19.81 -16.49
C ALA A 86 16.69 -18.35 -16.18
N GLU A 87 16.92 -17.55 -17.21
CA GLU A 87 17.09 -16.10 -17.06
C GLU A 87 15.83 -15.48 -16.44
N MET A 88 16.01 -14.73 -15.35
CA MET A 88 14.91 -14.07 -14.64
C MET A 88 14.87 -12.58 -14.99
N ILE A 89 13.76 -12.15 -15.58
CA ILE A 89 13.52 -10.74 -15.92
C ILE A 89 12.39 -10.22 -15.02
N TYR A 90 12.72 -9.27 -14.14
CA TYR A 90 11.76 -8.61 -13.24
C TYR A 90 11.33 -7.27 -13.83
N ILE A 91 10.02 -7.02 -13.87
CA ILE A 91 9.44 -5.77 -14.37
C ILE A 91 8.59 -5.16 -13.26
N GLY A 92 9.10 -4.09 -12.64
CA GLY A 92 8.46 -3.39 -11.52
C GLY A 92 7.97 -2.00 -11.89
N GLY A 93 6.93 -1.54 -11.19
CA GLY A 93 6.40 -0.19 -11.35
C GLY A 93 5.49 0.22 -10.19
N GLY A 94 5.57 1.48 -9.77
CA GLY A 94 4.78 1.99 -8.65
C GLY A 94 5.09 1.26 -7.35
N ALA A 95 4.03 0.76 -6.67
CA ALA A 95 4.17 0.02 -5.41
C ALA A 95 4.65 -1.45 -5.61
N GLY A 96 4.86 -1.89 -6.84
CA GLY A 96 5.46 -3.21 -7.14
C GLY A 96 6.98 -3.26 -7.00
N MET A 97 7.57 -2.33 -6.23
CA MET A 97 9.00 -2.30 -5.92
C MET A 97 9.31 -3.14 -4.70
#